data_AF-A0A5M8PX24-F1
#
_entry.id   AF-A0A5M8PX24-F1
#
_cell.length_a   1.000
_cell.length_b   1.000
_cell.length_c   1.000
_cell.angle_alpha   90.00
_cell.angle_beta   90.00
_cell.angle_gamma   90.00
#
_symmetry.space_group_name_H-M   'P 1'
#
loop_
_entity.id
_entity.type
_entity.pdbx_description
1 polymer ?
#
loop_
_entity_poly.entity_id
_entity_poly.type
_entity_poly.pdbx_seq_one_letter_code
_entity_poly.pdbx_strand_id
1 'polypeptide(L)'
;MTQITALAVHALDSPDQGRPLEARGTYCANAPTVRVGFVLDPKLIVPITRYGLPWLGNYIYWCAPSSRTYVSIRYYGSILPASWKTIQDRLKGAFDRTQVKIQTGGDRIILGGFFVWGDEPDTKGIYIRTLNADNHQQTWGVLGAAISALQDFCLTLDNLGIVPRNLEFRIYDGDTQVGTGDLASARVP
;
A
#
# COMPACT_ATOMS: atom_id res chain seq x y z
N MET A 1 -22.38 51.87 60.74
CA MET A 1 -20.97 51.73 60.31
C MET A 1 -20.61 50.29 60.62
N THR A 2 -20.36 49.38 59.67
CA THR A 2 -19.43 49.45 58.53
C THR A 2 -19.82 48.35 57.52
N GLN A 3 -19.69 48.62 56.23
CA GLN A 3 -19.86 47.66 55.12
C GLN A 3 -18.67 46.68 55.00
N ILE A 4 -18.86 45.61 54.21
CA ILE A 4 -17.98 45.04 53.15
C ILE A 4 -18.14 43.49 53.13
N THR A 5 -18.12 42.67 52.07
CA THR A 5 -18.39 42.69 50.62
C THR A 5 -18.20 41.21 50.14
N ALA A 6 -19.08 40.74 49.25
CA ALA A 6 -19.00 39.68 48.19
C ALA A 6 -18.13 38.38 48.27
N LEU A 7 -18.70 37.27 47.75
CA LEU A 7 -18.25 36.41 46.61
C LEU A 7 -18.99 35.04 46.67
N ALA A 8 -19.95 34.72 45.79
CA ALA A 8 -19.90 34.26 44.40
C ALA A 8 -19.61 32.75 44.19
N VAL A 9 -20.62 32.07 43.64
CA VAL A 9 -20.64 30.98 42.63
C VAL A 9 -19.73 29.76 42.85
N HIS A 10 -20.35 28.61 43.15
CA HIS A 10 -19.82 27.30 42.72
C HIS A 10 -20.62 26.80 41.52
N ALA A 11 -19.90 26.65 40.42
CA ALA A 11 -20.36 26.14 39.14
C ALA A 11 -20.72 24.64 39.24
N LEU A 12 -21.74 24.25 38.47
CA LEU A 12 -22.14 22.88 38.22
C LEU A 12 -21.00 22.15 37.49
N ASP A 13 -20.61 21.01 38.06
CA ASP A 13 -19.68 20.06 37.48
C ASP A 13 -20.36 19.36 36.28
N SER A 14 -19.92 19.67 35.06
CA SER A 14 -20.38 18.97 33.85
C SER A 14 -19.52 17.72 33.67
N PRO A 15 -20.11 16.51 33.54
CA PRO A 15 -19.34 15.32 33.23
C PRO A 15 -18.72 15.48 31.84
N ASP A 16 -17.39 15.38 31.79
CA ASP A 16 -16.60 15.24 30.57
C ASP A 16 -17.14 14.06 29.78
N GLN A 17 -17.93 14.34 28.75
CA GLN A 17 -18.35 13.36 27.76
C GLN A 17 -17.12 12.98 26.96
N GLY A 18 -16.36 12.02 27.51
CA GLY A 18 -15.21 11.43 26.88
C GLY A 18 -15.53 11.12 25.42
N ARG A 19 -14.86 11.83 24.52
CA ARG A 19 -14.98 11.58 23.09
C ARG A 19 -14.72 10.08 22.88
N PRO A 20 -15.57 9.35 22.16
CA PRO A 20 -15.28 7.98 21.80
C PRO A 20 -13.89 7.96 21.18
N LEU A 21 -12.98 7.17 21.76
CA LEU A 21 -11.70 6.89 21.11
C LEU A 21 -12.07 6.20 19.79
N GLU A 22 -12.08 6.94 18.68
CA GLU A 22 -12.16 6.33 17.36
C GLU A 22 -11.09 5.24 17.31
N ALA A 23 -11.48 4.04 16.89
CA ALA A 23 -10.52 2.98 16.60
C ALA A 23 -9.46 3.59 15.68
N ARG A 24 -8.17 3.50 16.06
CA ARG A 24 -7.07 4.07 15.28
C ARG A 24 -7.10 3.46 13.89
N GLY A 25 -7.71 4.16 12.94
CA GLY A 25 -7.81 3.72 11.56
C GLY A 25 -6.43 3.70 10.92
N THR A 26 -6.17 2.68 10.12
CA THR A 26 -5.05 2.70 9.19
C THR A 26 -5.49 3.40 7.91
N TYR A 27 -4.71 4.38 7.45
CA TYR A 27 -5.01 5.20 6.28
C TYR A 27 -4.00 4.95 5.16
N CYS A 28 -4.43 5.19 3.92
CA CYS A 28 -3.59 5.11 2.74
C CYS A 28 -2.55 6.24 2.76
N ALA A 29 -1.26 5.93 2.60
CA ALA A 29 -0.22 6.96 2.55
C ALA A 29 -0.37 7.88 1.34
N ASN A 30 -0.86 7.37 0.20
CA ASN A 30 -1.16 8.15 -1.01
C ASN A 30 -2.49 8.90 -0.97
N ALA A 31 -3.33 8.63 0.03
CA ALA A 31 -4.58 9.35 0.27
C ALA A 31 -4.88 9.38 1.79
N PRO A 32 -4.23 10.27 2.57
CA PRO A 32 -4.23 10.21 4.04
C PRO A 32 -5.61 10.34 4.71
N THR A 33 -6.63 10.80 3.98
CA THR A 33 -8.01 10.89 4.45
C THR A 33 -8.83 9.63 4.14
N VAL A 34 -8.27 8.67 3.40
CA VAL A 34 -8.92 7.44 2.97
C VAL A 34 -8.44 6.29 3.85
N ARG A 35 -9.38 5.64 4.53
CA ARG A 35 -9.12 4.43 5.31
C ARG A 35 -8.81 3.27 4.34
N VAL A 36 -7.81 2.45 4.67
CA VAL A 36 -7.47 1.25 3.86
C VAL A 36 -8.69 0.34 3.69
N GLY A 37 -8.81 -0.32 2.53
CA GLY A 37 -9.92 -1.23 2.22
C GLY A 37 -11.21 -0.56 1.70
N PHE A 38 -11.25 0.78 1.66
CA PHE A 38 -12.30 1.57 1.02
C PHE A 38 -11.95 1.87 -0.44
N VAL A 39 -12.98 2.13 -1.25
CA VAL A 39 -12.77 2.53 -2.65
C VAL A 39 -12.09 3.90 -2.66
N LEU A 40 -10.88 3.96 -3.21
CA LEU A 40 -10.14 5.21 -3.39
C LEU A 40 -10.64 5.95 -4.64
N ASP A 41 -11.24 7.13 -4.47
CA ASP A 41 -11.43 8.08 -5.58
C ASP A 41 -10.05 8.63 -5.99
N PRO A 42 -9.62 8.49 -7.26
CA PRO A 42 -8.35 9.01 -7.74
C PRO A 42 -8.12 10.50 -7.45
N LYS A 43 -9.18 11.29 -7.29
CA LYS A 43 -9.10 12.73 -6.94
C LYS A 43 -8.62 12.99 -5.51
N LEU A 44 -8.68 11.99 -4.64
CA LEU A 44 -8.22 12.09 -3.26
C LEU A 44 -6.73 11.74 -3.10
N ILE A 45 -6.06 11.36 -4.19
CA ILE A 45 -4.62 11.11 -4.20
C ILE A 45 -3.90 12.44 -4.06
N VAL A 46 -2.98 12.52 -3.11
CA VAL A 46 -2.21 13.73 -2.81
C VAL A 46 -0.72 13.51 -3.10
N PRO A 47 0.00 14.53 -3.59
CA PRO A 47 1.45 14.47 -3.68
C PRO A 47 2.07 14.26 -2.30
N ILE A 48 2.91 13.24 -2.16
CA ILE A 48 3.63 12.97 -0.91
C ILE A 48 4.96 13.73 -0.92
N THR A 49 5.31 14.33 0.21
CA THR A 49 6.64 14.91 0.43
C THR A 49 7.56 13.92 1.15
N ARG A 50 8.88 14.12 1.08
CA ARG A 50 9.86 13.24 1.74
C ARG A 50 9.61 13.08 3.25
N TYR A 51 9.12 14.13 3.92
CA TYR A 51 8.79 14.13 5.35
C TYR A 51 7.45 13.45 5.68
N GLY A 52 6.61 13.20 4.67
CA GLY A 52 5.30 12.56 4.83
C GLY A 52 5.33 11.03 4.72
N LEU A 53 6.46 10.43 4.32
CA LEU A 53 6.57 8.98 4.29
C LEU A 53 6.82 8.44 5.71
N PRO A 54 6.05 7.44 6.17
CA PRO A 54 6.36 6.74 7.41
C PRO A 54 7.80 6.21 7.35
N TRP A 55 8.53 6.33 8.46
CA TRP A 55 9.93 5.91 8.54
C TRP A 55 10.14 4.51 7.97
N LEU A 56 11.12 4.37 7.08
CA LEU A 56 11.51 3.14 6.39
C LEU A 56 11.89 2.06 7.43
N GLY A 57 10.92 1.25 7.82
CA GLY A 57 11.04 0.27 8.91
C GLY A 57 9.70 -0.33 9.32
N ASN A 58 8.63 0.47 9.26
CA ASN A 58 7.25 0.02 9.43
C ASN A 58 6.58 -0.32 8.08
N TYR A 59 5.46 -1.04 8.13
CA TYR A 59 4.62 -1.24 6.95
C TYR A 59 3.95 0.09 6.55
N ILE A 60 4.08 0.43 5.27
CA ILE A 60 3.42 1.57 4.63
C ILE A 60 2.21 1.02 3.87
N TYR A 61 1.03 1.59 4.10
CA TYR A 61 -0.17 1.18 3.39
C TYR A 61 -0.38 2.06 2.16
N TRP A 62 -0.55 1.44 0.99
CA TRP A 62 -0.71 2.14 -0.28
C TRP A 62 -1.92 1.60 -1.03
N CYS A 63 -2.86 2.49 -1.38
CA CYS A 63 -4.16 2.09 -1.91
C CYS A 63 -4.19 2.19 -3.44
N ALA A 64 -4.81 1.19 -4.06
CA ALA A 64 -5.00 1.18 -5.50
C ALA A 64 -6.17 2.10 -5.88
N PRO A 65 -6.02 2.98 -6.89
CA PRO A 65 -7.11 3.84 -7.34
C PRO A 65 -8.32 3.03 -7.83
N SER A 66 -9.52 3.53 -7.60
CA SER A 66 -10.80 2.94 -8.06
C SER A 66 -11.05 1.50 -7.61
N SER A 67 -10.40 1.07 -6.53
CA SER A 67 -10.50 -0.28 -5.97
C SER A 67 -10.51 -0.24 -4.44
N ARG A 68 -10.96 -1.34 -3.82
CA ARG A 68 -10.77 -1.63 -2.40
C ARG A 68 -9.43 -2.31 -2.11
N THR A 69 -8.68 -2.64 -3.16
CA THR A 69 -7.36 -3.26 -3.06
C THR A 69 -6.34 -2.28 -2.53
N TYR A 70 -5.49 -2.74 -1.62
CA TYR A 70 -4.32 -2.01 -1.17
C TYR A 70 -3.18 -2.98 -0.85
N VAL A 71 -1.97 -2.43 -0.73
CA VAL A 71 -0.80 -3.17 -0.31
C VAL A 71 -0.25 -2.60 0.99
N SER A 72 0.19 -3.48 1.89
CA SER A 72 1.07 -3.09 2.99
C SER A 72 2.51 -3.40 2.59
N ILE A 73 3.36 -2.40 2.50
CA ILE A 73 4.70 -2.49 1.91
C ILE A 73 5.74 -2.30 3.00
N ARG A 74 6.73 -3.18 3.02
CA ARG A 74 7.94 -3.04 3.82
C ARG A 74 9.14 -2.88 2.89
N TYR A 75 9.91 -1.83 3.14
CA TYR A 75 11.06 -1.42 2.37
C TYR A 75 12.35 -1.96 3.00
N TYR A 76 13.13 -2.81 2.31
CA TYR A 76 14.30 -3.45 2.94
C TYR A 76 15.41 -3.81 1.94
N GLY A 77 16.65 -3.95 2.45
CA GLY A 77 17.81 -4.41 1.68
C GLY A 77 18.16 -3.54 0.47
N SER A 78 19.20 -3.90 -0.26
CA SER A 78 19.51 -3.28 -1.55
C SER A 78 18.90 -4.10 -2.68
N ILE A 79 18.47 -3.43 -3.74
CA ILE A 79 18.05 -4.07 -5.00
C ILE A 79 19.05 -3.77 -6.11
N LEU A 80 19.36 -4.79 -6.89
CA LEU A 80 20.24 -4.79 -8.05
C LEU A 80 19.49 -5.26 -9.31
N PRO A 81 19.62 -4.56 -10.45
CA PRO A 81 20.22 -3.23 -10.57
C PRO A 81 19.41 -2.18 -9.79
N ALA A 82 20.10 -1.19 -9.21
CA ALA A 82 19.47 -0.09 -8.49
C ALA A 82 18.93 0.97 -9.47
N SER A 83 17.92 0.60 -10.27
CA SER A 83 17.33 1.43 -11.32
C SER A 83 15.81 1.49 -11.20
N TRP A 84 15.27 2.68 -10.92
CA TRP A 84 13.82 2.89 -10.91
C TRP A 84 13.19 2.62 -12.27
N LYS A 85 13.87 2.97 -13.36
CA LYS A 85 13.40 2.63 -14.71
C LYS A 85 13.21 1.12 -14.86
N THR A 86 14.17 0.31 -14.41
CA THR A 86 14.08 -1.15 -14.50
C THR A 86 12.93 -1.70 -13.66
N ILE A 87 12.74 -1.16 -12.44
CA ILE A 87 11.61 -1.54 -11.58
C ILE A 87 10.27 -1.18 -12.23
N GLN A 88 10.14 0.03 -12.78
CA GLN A 88 8.92 0.49 -13.44
C GLN A 88 8.61 -0.33 -14.70
N ASP A 89 9.60 -0.63 -15.54
CA ASP A 89 9.43 -1.50 -16.71
C ASP A 89 8.94 -2.90 -16.29
N ARG A 90 9.47 -3.44 -15.19
CA ARG A 90 9.08 -4.76 -14.66
C ARG A 90 7.66 -4.77 -14.10
N LEU A 91 7.31 -3.78 -13.28
CA LEU A 91 5.95 -3.63 -12.77
C LEU A 91 4.95 -3.41 -13.91
N LYS A 92 5.32 -2.63 -14.94
CA LYS A 92 4.50 -2.43 -16.13
C LYS A 92 4.25 -3.74 -16.88
N GLY A 93 5.29 -4.54 -17.13
CA GLY A 93 5.11 -5.84 -17.77
C GLY A 93 4.19 -6.78 -16.96
N ALA A 94 4.34 -6.78 -15.63
CA ALA A 94 3.49 -7.56 -14.74
C ALA A 94 2.02 -7.10 -14.79
N PHE A 95 1.77 -5.79 -14.78
CA PHE A 95 0.44 -5.22 -14.93
C PHE A 95 -0.18 -5.54 -16.29
N ASP A 96 0.56 -5.35 -17.38
CA ASP A 96 0.09 -5.66 -18.74
C ASP A 96 -0.28 -7.16 -18.83
N ARG A 97 0.47 -8.03 -18.15
CA ARG A 97 0.14 -9.46 -18.06
C ARG A 97 -1.19 -9.72 -17.35
N THR A 98 -1.53 -8.99 -16.28
CA THR A 98 -2.84 -9.14 -15.63
C THR A 98 -3.96 -8.65 -16.55
N GLN A 99 -3.75 -7.55 -17.28
CA GLN A 99 -4.73 -7.03 -18.23
C GLN A 99 -5.01 -8.03 -19.36
N VAL A 100 -3.97 -8.65 -19.94
CA VAL A 100 -4.14 -9.70 -20.96
C VAL A 100 -4.97 -10.87 -20.42
N LYS A 101 -4.74 -11.29 -19.17
CA LYS A 101 -5.52 -12.37 -18.54
C LYS A 101 -6.99 -11.99 -18.37
N ILE A 102 -7.27 -10.76 -17.93
CA ILE A 102 -8.64 -10.26 -17.78
C ILE A 102 -9.33 -10.14 -19.14
N GLN A 103 -8.65 -9.62 -20.16
CA GLN A 103 -9.23 -9.45 -21.50
C GLN A 103 -9.55 -10.80 -22.17
N THR A 104 -8.70 -11.80 -21.97
CA THR A 104 -8.85 -13.11 -22.63
C THR A 104 -9.73 -14.10 -21.86
N GLY A 105 -9.81 -13.96 -20.53
CA GLY A 105 -10.50 -14.92 -19.66
C GLY A 105 -11.47 -14.30 -18.65
N GLY A 106 -11.55 -12.98 -18.54
CA GLY A 106 -12.25 -12.28 -17.45
C GLY A 106 -11.42 -12.21 -16.16
N ASP A 107 -11.95 -11.51 -15.16
CA ASP A 107 -11.35 -11.54 -13.83
C ASP A 107 -11.65 -12.89 -13.17
N ARG A 108 -10.61 -13.71 -13.03
CA ARG A 108 -10.67 -15.06 -12.47
C ARG A 108 -9.59 -15.25 -11.44
N ILE A 109 -9.76 -16.27 -10.62
CA ILE A 109 -8.75 -16.74 -9.68
C ILE A 109 -7.45 -17.08 -10.44
N ILE A 110 -6.32 -16.72 -9.84
CA ILE A 110 -5.00 -17.14 -10.30
C ILE A 110 -4.85 -18.63 -9.98
N LEU A 111 -4.87 -19.48 -11.01
CA LEU A 111 -4.71 -20.92 -10.85
C LEU A 111 -3.37 -21.26 -10.20
N GLY A 112 -3.39 -22.15 -9.20
CA GLY A 112 -2.22 -22.48 -8.38
C GLY A 112 -1.90 -21.45 -7.30
N GLY A 113 -2.54 -20.27 -7.32
CA GLY A 113 -2.38 -19.26 -6.27
C GLY A 113 -1.02 -18.59 -6.23
N PHE A 114 -0.23 -18.68 -7.31
CA PHE A 114 1.07 -18.03 -7.41
C PHE A 114 1.22 -17.28 -8.74
N PHE A 115 1.95 -16.18 -8.70
CA PHE A 115 2.32 -15.39 -9.87
C PHE A 115 3.80 -15.05 -9.78
N VAL A 116 4.52 -15.17 -10.89
CA VAL A 116 5.92 -14.77 -11.03
C VAL A 116 6.09 -14.04 -12.35
N TRP A 117 6.84 -12.94 -12.33
CA TRP A 117 7.20 -12.15 -13.49
C TRP A 117 8.63 -11.64 -13.38
N GLY A 118 9.45 -11.79 -14.43
CA GLY A 118 10.84 -11.31 -14.42
C GLY A 118 11.86 -12.29 -13.82
N ASP A 119 11.46 -13.53 -13.57
CA ASP A 119 12.35 -14.63 -13.13
C ASP A 119 12.72 -15.56 -14.30
N GLU A 120 12.64 -15.05 -15.54
CA GLU A 120 13.03 -15.83 -16.71
C GLU A 120 14.56 -16.00 -16.77
N PRO A 121 15.08 -17.14 -17.27
CA PRO A 121 16.54 -17.41 -17.32
C PRO A 121 17.37 -16.32 -18.01
N ASP A 122 16.75 -15.63 -18.98
CA ASP A 122 17.40 -14.58 -19.77
C ASP A 122 17.19 -13.17 -19.18
N THR A 123 16.36 -13.04 -18.14
CA THR A 123 16.10 -11.77 -17.46
C THR A 123 16.86 -11.71 -16.16
N LYS A 124 18.14 -11.33 -16.22
CA LYS A 124 18.87 -10.92 -15.02
C LYS A 124 18.29 -9.61 -14.49
N GLY A 125 18.06 -9.53 -13.20
CA GLY A 125 17.74 -8.27 -12.54
C GLY A 125 16.70 -8.42 -11.45
N ILE A 126 15.45 -8.07 -11.77
CA ILE A 126 14.37 -7.85 -10.80
C ILE A 126 13.16 -8.69 -11.18
N TYR A 127 12.61 -9.39 -10.19
CA TYR A 127 11.37 -10.15 -10.34
C TYR A 127 10.29 -9.59 -9.41
N ILE A 128 9.04 -9.95 -9.72
CA ILE A 128 7.87 -9.76 -8.88
C ILE A 128 7.25 -11.15 -8.68
N ARG A 129 7.03 -11.52 -7.43
CA ARG A 129 6.36 -12.76 -7.07
C ARG A 129 5.22 -12.48 -6.11
N THR A 130 4.11 -13.20 -6.28
CA THR A 130 3.04 -13.24 -5.29
C THR A 130 2.56 -14.68 -5.05
N LEU A 131 2.04 -14.93 -3.86
CA LEU A 131 1.37 -16.17 -3.47
C LEU A 131 0.12 -15.87 -2.64
N ASN A 132 -0.85 -16.77 -2.69
CA ASN A 132 -2.05 -16.71 -1.84
C ASN A 132 -1.69 -16.69 -0.35
N ALA A 133 -2.45 -15.94 0.44
CA ALA A 133 -2.29 -15.85 1.89
C ALA A 133 -3.42 -16.60 2.60
N ASP A 134 -3.08 -17.47 3.56
CA ASP A 134 -4.04 -18.08 4.49
C ASP A 134 -5.31 -18.65 3.84
N ASN A 135 -5.13 -19.41 2.75
CA ASN A 135 -6.20 -19.98 1.90
C ASN A 135 -7.11 -18.98 1.16
N HIS A 136 -6.86 -17.68 1.27
CA HIS A 136 -7.53 -16.68 0.45
C HIS A 136 -6.92 -16.66 -0.96
N GLN A 137 -7.79 -16.49 -1.96
CA GLN A 137 -7.42 -16.58 -3.36
C GLN A 137 -7.27 -15.19 -3.97
N GLN A 138 -6.19 -14.98 -4.72
CA GLN A 138 -6.03 -13.80 -5.56
C GLN A 138 -6.78 -13.97 -6.89
N THR A 139 -7.38 -12.89 -7.38
CA THR A 139 -7.85 -12.79 -8.77
C THR A 139 -6.89 -11.94 -9.61
N TRP A 140 -7.02 -12.00 -10.94
CA TRP A 140 -6.22 -11.18 -11.85
C TRP A 140 -6.47 -9.68 -11.66
N GLY A 141 -7.71 -9.28 -11.34
CA GLY A 141 -8.11 -7.91 -11.05
C GLY A 141 -7.45 -7.39 -9.77
N VAL A 142 -7.50 -8.18 -8.69
CA VAL A 142 -6.86 -7.81 -7.42
C VAL A 142 -5.34 -7.73 -7.57
N LEU A 143 -4.71 -8.69 -8.25
CA LEU A 143 -3.27 -8.62 -8.52
C LEU A 143 -2.91 -7.40 -9.37
N GLY A 144 -3.70 -7.08 -10.41
CA GLY A 144 -3.49 -5.90 -11.24
C GLY A 144 -3.58 -4.60 -10.45
N ALA A 145 -4.59 -4.47 -9.57
CA ALA A 145 -4.74 -3.32 -8.69
C ALA A 145 -3.57 -3.19 -7.69
N ALA A 146 -3.12 -4.31 -7.12
CA ALA A 146 -1.95 -4.32 -6.23
C ALA A 146 -0.65 -3.89 -6.95
N ILE A 147 -0.42 -4.38 -8.17
CA ILE A 147 0.73 -3.97 -8.99
C ILE A 147 0.65 -2.47 -9.33
N SER A 148 -0.54 -1.96 -9.65
CA SER A 148 -0.74 -0.53 -9.88
C SER A 148 -0.41 0.33 -8.65
N ALA A 149 -0.82 -0.11 -7.46
CA ALA A 149 -0.43 0.54 -6.21
C ALA A 149 1.10 0.52 -5.99
N LEU A 150 1.77 -0.59 -6.31
CA LEU A 150 3.24 -0.67 -6.24
C LEU A 150 3.94 0.24 -7.26
N GLN A 151 3.39 0.39 -8.47
CA GLN A 151 3.92 1.32 -9.48
C GLN A 151 3.89 2.76 -8.98
N ASP A 152 2.74 3.18 -8.45
CA ASP A 152 2.53 4.53 -7.90
C ASP A 152 3.45 4.79 -6.69
N PHE A 153 3.60 3.81 -5.81
CA PHE A 153 4.55 3.88 -4.70
C PHE A 153 6.00 4.05 -5.19
N CYS A 154 6.46 3.20 -6.10
CA CYS A 154 7.83 3.27 -6.64
C CYS A 154 8.08 4.59 -7.39
N LEU A 155 7.09 5.09 -8.14
CA LEU A 155 7.19 6.37 -8.84
C LEU A 155 7.28 7.53 -7.84
N THR A 156 6.53 7.47 -6.74
CA THR A 156 6.62 8.45 -5.66
C THR A 156 8.01 8.45 -5.03
N LEU A 157 8.60 7.28 -4.78
CA LEU A 157 9.97 7.18 -4.24
C LEU A 157 11.02 7.75 -5.20
N ASP A 158 10.89 7.48 -6.51
CA ASP A 158 11.75 8.04 -7.55
C ASP A 158 11.69 9.56 -7.58
N ASN A 159 10.49 10.13 -7.60
CA ASN A 159 10.25 11.58 -7.55
C ASN A 159 10.82 12.24 -6.29
N LEU A 160 10.97 11.49 -5.19
CA LEU A 160 11.56 11.95 -3.94
C LEU A 160 13.09 11.72 -3.84
N GLY A 161 13.71 11.20 -4.90
CA GLY A 161 15.15 10.90 -4.94
C GLY A 161 15.54 9.83 -3.91
N ILE A 162 14.65 8.89 -3.61
CA ILE A 162 14.93 7.75 -2.72
C ILE A 162 15.53 6.62 -3.56
N VAL A 163 16.62 6.01 -3.09
CA VAL A 163 17.31 4.94 -3.83
C VAL A 163 16.52 3.63 -3.81
N PRO A 164 16.41 2.88 -4.93
CA PRO A 164 15.69 1.61 -4.99
C PRO A 164 16.11 0.57 -3.94
N ARG A 165 15.14 -0.23 -3.45
CA ARG A 165 15.34 -1.35 -2.51
C ARG A 165 14.37 -2.49 -2.78
N ASN A 166 14.58 -3.64 -2.13
CA ASN A 166 13.62 -4.74 -2.18
C ASN A 166 12.35 -4.35 -1.42
N LEU A 167 11.23 -4.89 -1.88
CA LEU A 167 9.92 -4.70 -1.27
C LEU A 167 9.37 -6.06 -0.84
N GLU A 168 8.94 -6.16 0.40
CA GLU A 168 8.05 -7.22 0.87
C GLU A 168 6.68 -6.59 0.98
N PHE A 169 5.65 -7.23 0.45
CA PHE A 169 4.32 -6.67 0.52
C PHE A 169 3.26 -7.73 0.77
N ARG A 170 2.14 -7.27 1.31
CA ARG A 170 0.91 -8.05 1.46
C ARG A 170 -0.19 -7.37 0.66
N ILE A 171 -1.04 -8.18 0.04
CA ILE A 171 -2.13 -7.72 -0.81
C ILE A 171 -3.44 -7.94 -0.06
N TYR A 172 -4.21 -6.88 0.07
CA TYR A 172 -5.52 -6.90 0.68
C TYR A 172 -6.58 -6.52 -0.34
N ASP A 173 -7.75 -7.14 -0.25
CA ASP A 173 -8.97 -6.73 -0.94
C ASP A 173 -10.07 -6.47 0.10
N GLY A 174 -10.39 -5.19 0.30
CA GLY A 174 -11.15 -4.78 1.48
C GLY A 174 -10.40 -5.12 2.76
N ASP A 175 -11.05 -5.79 3.71
CA ASP A 175 -10.44 -6.15 4.99
C ASP A 175 -9.70 -7.51 4.96
N THR A 176 -9.68 -8.19 3.81
CA THR A 176 -9.14 -9.55 3.67
C THR A 176 -7.77 -9.55 3.03
N GLN A 177 -6.77 -10.14 3.69
CA GLN A 177 -5.48 -10.43 3.06
C GLN A 177 -5.64 -11.59 2.08
N VAL A 178 -5.38 -11.35 0.80
CA VAL A 178 -5.51 -12.37 -0.25
C VAL A 178 -4.16 -12.88 -0.74
N GLY A 179 -3.08 -12.12 -0.52
CA GLY A 179 -1.76 -12.53 -0.97
C GLY A 179 -0.60 -11.92 -0.21
N THR A 180 0.57 -12.52 -0.39
CA THR A 180 1.87 -11.94 -0.04
C THR A 180 2.74 -11.90 -1.29
N GLY A 181 3.76 -11.06 -1.29
CA GLY A 181 4.65 -10.96 -2.42
C GLY A 181 5.95 -10.22 -2.12
N ASP A 182 6.85 -10.32 -3.08
CA ASP A 182 8.14 -9.67 -3.06
C ASP A 182 8.52 -9.10 -4.42
N LEU A 183 9.10 -7.91 -4.40
CA LEU A 183 9.81 -7.30 -5.50
C LEU A 183 11.27 -7.27 -5.09
N ALA A 184 12.08 -8.08 -5.75
CA ALA A 184 13.47 -8.26 -5.34
C ALA A 184 14.36 -8.58 -6.52
N SER A 185 15.67 -8.49 -6.27
CA SER A 185 16.65 -8.99 -7.23
C SER A 185 16.58 -10.50 -7.35
N ALA A 186 16.63 -10.99 -8.58
CA ALA A 186 16.93 -12.40 -8.82
C ALA A 186 18.25 -12.73 -8.13
N ARG A 187 18.28 -13.82 -7.35
CA ARG A 187 19.53 -14.27 -6.72
C ARG A 187 20.51 -14.57 -7.84
N VAL A 188 21.62 -13.84 -7.87
CA VAL A 188 22.79 -14.26 -8.63
C VAL A 188 23.28 -15.53 -7.95
N PRO A 189 23.34 -16.68 -8.64
CA PRO A 189 23.87 -17.92 -8.07
C PRO A 189 25.32 -17.73 -7.59
#